data_AF-A0A7V5M8D3-F1
#
_entry.id   AF-A0A7V5M8D3-F1
#
_cell.length_a   1.000
_cell.length_b   1.000
_cell.length_c   1.000
_cell.angle_alpha   90.00
_cell.angle_beta   90.00
_cell.angle_gamma   90.00
#
_symmetry.space_group_name_H-M   'P 1'
#
loop_
_entity.id
_entity.type
_entity.pdbx_description
1 polymer ?
#
loop_
_entity_poly.entity_id
_entity_poly.type
_entity_poly.pdbx_seq_one_letter_code
_entity_poly.pdbx_strand_id
1 'polypeptide(L)'
;RGVISQRLVSRANGKGRVPAVEVLVSTARIREYILDKSRTKDIPDAIAEGHIQYGMQTFDQSLMSLLTQNLITYEEALNQASNRDDFALKCRGISFTSDTKWDNFARNGEGTEKGERDIGFDQVETGFE
;
A
#
# COMPACT_ATOMS: atom_id res chain seq x y z
N ARG A 1 16.94 -12.03 7.62
CA ARG A 1 16.07 -12.00 8.82
C ARG A 1 15.15 -10.81 8.68
N GLY A 2 13.87 -10.96 9.02
CA GLY A 2 12.87 -9.91 8.84
C GLY A 2 11.63 -10.17 9.69
N VAL A 3 10.70 -9.25 9.65
CA VAL A 3 9.39 -9.33 10.30
C VAL A 3 8.32 -9.27 9.22
N ILE A 4 7.31 -10.11 9.35
CA ILE A 4 6.13 -10.12 8.49
C ILE A 4 4.93 -9.93 9.40
N SER A 5 4.16 -8.88 9.14
CA SER A 5 2.92 -8.57 9.83
C SER A 5 1.77 -8.80 8.85
N GLN A 6 0.71 -9.50 9.26
CA GLN A 6 -0.40 -9.84 8.37
C GLN A 6 -1.77 -9.45 8.98
N ARG A 7 -2.69 -9.01 8.11
CA ARG A 7 -4.11 -8.84 8.41
C ARG A 7 -4.92 -9.64 7.38
N LEU A 8 -5.90 -10.42 7.85
CA LEU A 8 -6.77 -11.17 6.96
C LEU A 8 -7.98 -10.32 6.58
N VAL A 9 -8.02 -9.94 5.30
CA VAL A 9 -8.99 -9.02 4.74
C VAL A 9 -10.07 -9.80 3.99
N SER A 10 -11.32 -9.37 4.09
CA SER A 10 -12.43 -10.02 3.38
C SER A 10 -12.25 -9.91 1.87
N ARG A 11 -12.42 -11.02 1.14
CA ARG A 11 -12.34 -11.01 -0.32
C ARG A 11 -13.57 -10.32 -0.92
N ALA A 12 -13.38 -9.61 -2.03
CA ALA A 12 -14.46 -8.95 -2.77
C ALA A 12 -15.56 -9.92 -3.23
N ASN A 13 -15.23 -11.19 -3.46
CA ASN A 13 -16.18 -12.24 -3.84
C ASN A 13 -17.02 -12.79 -2.66
N GLY A 14 -16.85 -12.25 -1.46
CA GLY A 14 -17.55 -12.67 -0.24
C GLY A 14 -17.15 -14.06 0.28
N LYS A 15 -16.18 -14.74 -0.34
CA LYS A 15 -15.77 -16.10 0.00
C LYS A 15 -14.31 -16.13 0.46
N GLY A 16 -14.14 -16.28 1.77
CA GLY A 16 -12.84 -16.41 2.40
C GLY A 16 -12.12 -15.07 2.58
N ARG A 17 -10.81 -15.14 2.82
CA ARG A 17 -9.97 -13.99 3.13
C ARG A 17 -8.71 -13.98 2.29
N VAL A 18 -8.07 -12.82 2.18
CA VAL A 18 -6.77 -12.63 1.55
C VAL A 18 -5.87 -11.88 2.53
N PRO A 19 -4.59 -12.27 2.69
CA PRO A 19 -3.69 -11.58 3.59
C PRO A 19 -3.20 -10.27 2.97
N ALA A 20 -3.46 -9.15 3.64
CA ALA A 20 -2.69 -7.92 3.46
C ALA A 20 -1.45 -8.01 4.37
N VAL A 21 -0.27 -7.73 3.82
CA VAL A 21 1.00 -8.04 4.48
C VAL A 21 1.95 -6.85 4.45
N GLU A 22 2.51 -6.51 5.60
CA GLU A 22 3.68 -5.64 5.72
C GLU A 22 4.95 -6.48 5.90
N VAL A 23 5.99 -6.12 5.17
CA VAL A 23 7.27 -6.85 5.14
C VAL A 23 8.41 -5.90 5.48
N LEU A 24 9.12 -6.19 6.57
CA LEU A 24 10.33 -5.51 6.97
C LEU A 24 11.53 -6.46 6.91
N VAL A 25 12.59 -6.04 6.24
CA VAL A 25 13.88 -6.76 6.22
C VAL A 25 14.87 -6.06 7.15
N SER A 26 15.61 -6.83 7.96
CA SER A 26 16.53 -6.30 8.98
C SER A 26 17.85 -5.78 8.37
N THR A 27 17.78 -4.67 7.63
CA THR A 27 18.92 -3.95 7.06
C THR A 27 19.71 -3.19 8.13
N ALA A 28 20.91 -2.68 7.78
CA ALA A 28 21.71 -1.86 8.69
C ALA A 28 20.96 -0.60 9.15
N ARG A 29 20.29 0.10 8.21
CA ARG A 29 19.46 1.28 8.49
C ARG A 29 18.33 0.98 9.48
N ILE A 30 17.60 -0.13 9.26
CA ILE A 30 16.51 -0.52 10.17
C ILE A 30 17.03 -0.85 11.57
N ARG A 31 18.20 -1.50 11.67
CA ARG A 31 18.82 -1.80 12.98
C ARG A 31 19.20 -0.53 13.72
N GLU A 32 19.76 0.47 13.03
CA GLU A 32 20.03 1.79 13.60
C GLU A 32 18.74 2.44 14.12
N TYR A 33 17.66 2.41 13.33
CA TYR A 33 16.37 3.03 13.72
C TYR A 33 15.70 2.34 14.91
N ILE A 34 15.95 1.05 15.10
CA ILE A 34 15.47 0.28 16.26
C ILE A 34 16.28 0.64 17.52
N LEU A 35 17.57 0.92 17.39
CA LEU A 35 18.44 1.27 18.52
C LEU A 35 18.22 2.71 19.00
N ASP A 36 17.97 3.63 18.07
CA ASP A 36 17.64 5.03 18.38
C ASP A 36 16.12 5.24 18.47
N LYS A 37 15.61 5.44 19.68
CA LYS A 37 14.19 5.69 19.94
C LYS A 37 13.61 6.87 19.17
N SER A 38 14.42 7.89 18.86
CA SER A 38 13.96 9.06 18.10
C SER A 38 13.70 8.75 16.63
N ARG A 39 14.35 7.70 16.10
CA ARG A 39 14.32 7.26 14.69
C ARG A 39 13.35 6.11 14.45
N THR A 40 12.82 5.48 15.49
CA THR A 40 11.85 4.38 15.36
C THR A 40 10.63 4.78 14.53
N LYS A 41 10.20 6.06 14.61
CA LYS A 41 9.11 6.61 13.79
C LYS A 41 9.40 6.64 12.29
N ASP A 42 10.67 6.55 11.88
CA ASP A 42 11.11 6.59 10.48
C ASP A 42 11.09 5.19 9.84
N ILE A 43 10.81 4.14 10.61
CA ILE A 43 10.77 2.75 10.11
C ILE A 43 9.69 2.53 9.03
N PRO A 44 8.44 3.02 9.16
CA PRO A 44 7.43 2.85 8.11
C PRO A 44 7.87 3.43 6.76
N ASP A 45 8.53 4.59 6.79
CA ASP A 45 9.10 5.22 5.60
C ASP A 45 10.22 4.37 4.99
N ALA A 46 11.13 3.84 5.82
CA ALA A 46 12.18 2.95 5.35
C ALA A 46 11.64 1.64 4.76
N ILE A 47 10.50 1.14 5.25
CA ILE A 47 9.79 -0.01 4.66
C ILE A 47 9.27 0.36 3.27
N ALA A 48 8.59 1.51 3.14
CA ALA A 48 8.02 1.96 1.87
C ALA A 48 9.11 2.16 0.79
N GLU A 49 10.23 2.78 1.16
CA GLU A 49 11.39 2.98 0.28
C GLU A 49 12.11 1.68 -0.08
N GLY A 50 12.10 0.71 0.84
CA GLY A 50 12.78 -0.58 0.68
C GLY A 50 12.11 -1.53 -0.31
N HIS A 51 11.03 -1.12 -0.96
CA HIS A 51 10.24 -1.97 -1.85
C HIS A 51 11.06 -2.57 -2.99
N ILE A 52 11.74 -1.72 -3.77
CA ILE A 52 12.49 -2.17 -4.96
C ILE A 52 13.73 -2.97 -4.55
N GLN A 53 14.52 -2.44 -3.62
CA GLN A 53 15.84 -3.00 -3.32
C GLN A 53 15.78 -4.25 -2.43
N TYR A 54 14.81 -4.33 -1.53
CA TYR A 54 14.76 -5.36 -0.49
C TYR A 54 13.45 -6.15 -0.48
N GLY A 55 12.51 -5.86 -1.38
CA GLY A 55 11.19 -6.50 -1.39
C GLY A 55 10.35 -6.17 -0.16
N MET A 56 10.60 -5.02 0.47
CA MET A 56 9.76 -4.54 1.58
C MET A 56 8.42 -4.04 1.05
N GLN A 57 7.44 -3.90 1.93
CA GLN A 57 6.19 -3.21 1.60
C GLN A 57 5.47 -2.83 2.89
N THR A 58 4.79 -1.70 2.88
CA THR A 58 3.87 -1.32 3.96
C THR A 58 2.54 -2.06 3.82
N PHE A 59 1.73 -2.07 4.89
CA PHE A 59 0.36 -2.56 4.81
C PHE A 59 -0.46 -1.86 3.72
N ASP A 60 -0.34 -0.54 3.62
CA ASP A 60 -1.13 0.26 2.68
C ASP A 60 -0.70 -0.01 1.22
N GLN A 61 0.60 -0.23 0.95
CA GLN A 61 1.06 -0.71 -0.36
C GLN A 61 0.48 -2.10 -0.69
N SER A 62 0.44 -3.02 0.28
CA SER A 62 -0.18 -4.33 0.09
C SER A 62 -1.69 -4.23 -0.17
N LEU A 63 -2.42 -3.39 0.57
CA LEU A 63 -3.85 -3.14 0.37
C LEU A 63 -4.13 -2.55 -1.01
N MET A 64 -3.32 -1.59 -1.46
CA MET A 64 -3.43 -1.02 -2.80
C MET A 64 -3.28 -2.10 -3.88
N SER A 65 -2.25 -2.95 -3.76
CA SER A 65 -2.04 -4.06 -4.70
C SER A 65 -3.24 -5.02 -4.74
N LEU A 66 -3.79 -5.38 -3.58
CA LEU A 66 -4.98 -6.23 -3.49
C LEU A 66 -6.23 -5.57 -4.10
N LEU A 67 -6.38 -4.25 -3.91
CA LEU A 67 -7.47 -3.47 -4.48
C LEU A 67 -7.36 -3.39 -6.00
N THR A 68 -6.19 -3.05 -6.55
CA THR A 68 -5.93 -3.00 -8.00
C THR A 68 -6.17 -4.35 -8.67
N GLN A 69 -5.86 -5.46 -7.98
CA GLN A 69 -6.16 -6.82 -8.44
C GLN A 69 -7.63 -7.24 -8.27
N ASN A 70 -8.51 -6.36 -7.78
CA ASN A 70 -9.92 -6.64 -7.46
C ASN A 70 -10.11 -7.80 -6.47
N LEU A 71 -9.14 -8.04 -5.58
CA LEU A 71 -9.23 -9.10 -4.56
C LEU A 71 -10.01 -8.66 -3.33
N ILE A 72 -10.04 -7.35 -3.06
CA ILE A 72 -10.78 -6.71 -1.96
C ILE A 72 -11.59 -5.53 -2.50
N THR A 73 -12.62 -5.10 -1.79
CA THR A 73 -13.40 -3.91 -2.17
C THR A 73 -12.69 -2.64 -1.72
N TYR A 74 -13.03 -1.50 -2.34
CA TYR A 74 -12.52 -0.19 -1.93
C TYR A 74 -12.89 0.13 -0.47
N GLU A 75 -14.13 -0.15 -0.08
CA GLU A 75 -14.59 0.02 1.30
C GLU A 75 -13.76 -0.81 2.29
N GLU A 76 -13.51 -2.08 1.95
CA GLU A 76 -12.71 -2.95 2.79
C GLU A 76 -11.25 -2.47 2.86
N ALA A 77 -10.68 -2.01 1.75
CA ALA A 77 -9.34 -1.42 1.74
C ALA A 77 -9.26 -0.20 2.67
N LEU A 78 -10.24 0.71 2.61
CA LEU A 78 -10.32 1.88 3.50
C LEU A 78 -10.54 1.52 4.97
N ASN A 79 -11.26 0.44 5.26
CA ASN A 79 -11.48 -0.02 6.63
C ASN A 79 -10.22 -0.65 7.24
N GLN A 80 -9.34 -1.20 6.42
CA GLN A 80 -8.10 -1.86 6.86
C GLN A 80 -6.86 -0.95 6.78
N ALA A 81 -6.95 0.18 6.08
CA ALA A 81 -5.87 1.14 5.88
C ALA A 81 -5.33 1.69 7.21
N SER A 82 -4.03 1.96 7.26
CA SER A 82 -3.37 2.51 8.45
C SER A 82 -3.81 3.95 8.73
N ASN A 83 -4.04 4.72 7.66
CA ASN A 83 -4.73 6.00 7.69
C ASN A 83 -5.74 6.04 6.54
N ARG A 84 -7.03 6.14 6.90
CA ARG A 84 -8.14 6.09 5.93
C ARG A 84 -8.10 7.24 4.93
N ASP A 85 -7.83 8.46 5.40
CA ASP A 85 -7.89 9.67 4.56
C ASP A 85 -6.70 9.71 3.59
N ASP A 86 -5.51 9.40 4.08
CA ASP A 86 -4.29 9.32 3.26
C ASP A 86 -4.43 8.22 2.19
N PHE A 87 -4.94 7.04 2.58
CA PHE A 87 -5.19 5.97 1.63
C PHE A 87 -6.22 6.34 0.56
N ALA A 88 -7.30 7.06 0.94
CA ALA A 88 -8.30 7.54 0.00
C ALA A 88 -7.72 8.53 -1.02
N LEU A 89 -6.84 9.44 -0.59
CA LEU A 89 -6.13 10.36 -1.48
C LEU A 89 -5.24 9.60 -2.47
N LYS A 90 -4.47 8.64 -1.97
CA LYS A 90 -3.60 7.76 -2.77
C LYS A 90 -4.39 6.94 -3.80
N CYS A 91 -5.57 6.41 -3.43
CA CYS A 91 -6.46 5.71 -4.37
C CYS A 91 -6.92 6.60 -5.52
N ARG A 92 -7.08 7.90 -5.29
CA ARG A 92 -7.49 8.88 -6.30
C ARG A 92 -6.32 9.39 -7.15
N GLY A 93 -5.12 8.84 -6.95
CA GLY A 93 -3.89 9.31 -7.61
C GLY A 93 -3.40 10.67 -7.09
N ILE A 94 -3.96 11.16 -5.98
CA ILE A 94 -3.53 12.41 -5.36
C ILE A 94 -2.40 12.08 -4.40
N SER A 95 -1.17 12.34 -4.84
CA SER A 95 0.02 12.35 -3.99
C SER A 95 0.42 13.79 -3.72
N PHE A 96 0.84 14.09 -2.48
CA PHE A 96 1.52 15.36 -2.22
C PHE A 96 2.82 15.38 -3.02
N THR A 97 3.15 16.52 -3.63
CA THR A 97 4.21 16.72 -4.65
C THR A 97 5.64 16.32 -4.25
N SER A 98 5.84 15.79 -3.04
CA SER A 98 7.13 15.33 -2.51
C SER A 98 7.20 13.81 -2.25
N ASP A 99 6.10 13.05 -2.36
CA ASP A 99 6.06 11.65 -1.92
C ASP A 99 6.41 10.65 -3.05
N THR A 100 7.68 10.71 -3.49
CA THR A 100 8.26 9.81 -4.52
C THR A 100 8.20 8.32 -4.15
N LYS A 101 7.98 8.00 -2.87
CA LYS A 101 7.85 6.63 -2.36
C LYS A 101 6.67 5.90 -2.98
N TRP A 102 5.55 6.60 -3.19
CA TRP A 102 4.32 6.04 -3.73
C TRP A 102 4.43 5.76 -5.23
N ASP A 103 4.97 6.73 -5.98
CA ASP A 103 5.13 6.62 -7.43
C ASP A 103 6.00 5.43 -7.83
N ASN A 104 7.11 5.21 -7.08
CA ASN A 104 8.00 4.07 -7.30
C ASN A 104 7.31 2.71 -7.08
N PHE A 105 6.34 2.64 -6.16
CA PHE A 105 5.53 1.46 -5.95
C PHE A 105 4.54 1.25 -7.09
N ALA A 106 3.79 2.29 -7.47
CA ALA A 106 2.76 2.21 -8.51
C ALA A 106 3.32 1.76 -9.87
N ARG A 107 4.48 2.31 -10.28
CA ARG A 107 5.13 1.97 -11.56
C ARG A 107 5.58 0.51 -11.67
N ASN A 108 5.81 -0.17 -10.55
CA ASN A 108 6.22 -1.58 -10.55
C ASN A 108 5.01 -2.56 -10.54
N GLY A 109 3.81 -2.09 -10.18
CA GLY A 109 2.59 -2.90 -10.17
C GLY A 109 2.05 -3.23 -11.57
N GLU A 110 2.50 -2.51 -12.60
CA GLU A 110 2.06 -2.65 -13.99
C GLU A 110 2.71 -3.82 -14.75
N GLY A 111 3.66 -4.54 -14.12
CA GLY A 111 4.43 -5.63 -14.74
C GLY A 111 3.77 -7.01 -14.80
N THR A 112 2.46 -7.13 -14.52
CA THR A 112 1.73 -8.40 -14.72
C THR A 112 0.80 -8.27 -15.92
N GLU A 113 1.13 -8.99 -17.01
CA GLU A 113 0.36 -9.01 -18.26
C GLU A 113 -1.15 -9.22 -18.01
N LYS A 114 -1.96 -8.22 -18.41
CA LYS A 114 -3.21 -8.41 -19.17
C LYS A 114 -3.87 -7.08 -19.54
N GLY A 115 -3.84 -6.77 -20.84
CA GLY A 115 -4.92 -6.18 -21.61
C GLY A 115 -5.37 -4.77 -21.24
N GLU A 116 -5.16 -3.84 -22.18
CA GLU A 116 -5.84 -2.54 -22.30
C GLU A 116 -7.22 -2.54 -21.65
N ARG A 117 -7.32 -1.91 -20.48
CA ARG A 117 -8.56 -1.32 -19.99
C ARG A 117 -8.19 0.01 -19.37
N ASP A 118 -8.43 1.05 -20.15
CA ASP A 118 -8.54 2.43 -19.67
C ASP A 118 -9.49 2.43 -18.47
N ILE A 119 -8.94 2.61 -17.27
CA ILE A 119 -9.74 2.98 -16.11
C ILE A 119 -9.93 4.50 -16.16
N GLY A 120 -10.88 4.92 -16.99
CA GLY A 120 -11.41 6.28 -16.95
C GLY A 120 -12.04 6.54 -15.59
N PHE A 121 -11.28 7.14 -14.68
CA PHE A 121 -11.80 7.71 -13.44
C PHE A 121 -12.40 9.09 -13.76
N ASP A 122 -13.58 9.09 -14.38
CA ASP A 122 -14.30 10.33 -14.72
C ASP A 122 -15.74 10.35 -14.17
N GLN A 123 -16.00 9.60 -13.09
CA GLN A 123 -17.33 9.59 -12.47
C GLN A 123 -17.26 9.56 -10.95
N VAL A 124 -16.65 10.59 -10.37
CA VAL A 124 -16.88 10.96 -8.96
C VAL A 124 -17.05 12.48 -8.82
N GLU A 125 -17.81 13.08 -9.73
CA GLU A 125 -18.38 14.42 -9.54
C GLU A 125 -19.84 14.36 -9.99
N THR A 126 -20.75 14.17 -9.03
CA THR A 126 -22.16 14.64 -9.00
C THR A 126 -22.89 13.93 -7.88
N GLY A 127 -22.97 14.57 -6.71
CA GLY A 127 -23.67 14.02 -5.56
C GLY A 127 -23.44 14.79 -4.26
N PHE A 128 -23.31 16.11 -4.33
CA PHE A 128 -23.48 17.01 -3.20
C PHE A 128 -24.58 18.01 -3.59
N GLU A 129 -25.82 17.65 -3.24
CA GLU A 129 -26.88 18.58 -2.83
C GLU A 129 -27.47 18.05 -1.52
#